data_AF-A0AAD6BRV0-F1
#
_entry.id   AF-A0AAD6BRV0-F1
#
_cell.length_a   1.000
_cell.length_b   1.000
_cell.length_c   1.000
_cell.angle_alpha   90.00
_cell.angle_beta   90.00
_cell.angle_gamma   90.00
#
_symmetry.space_group_name_H-M   'P 1'
#
loop_
_entity.id
_entity.type
_entity.pdbx_description
1 polymer ?
#
loop_
_entity_poly.entity_id
_entity_poly.type
_entity_poly.pdbx_seq_one_letter_code
_entity_poly.pdbx_strand_id
1 'polypeptide(L)'
;MSRSSSSSYKIGVIILLAVPLSIHTLSLFLGIGADQISNRLDLFRSVLSIPNNRDQPVRILYLSFRDFLVQPRNNYYVDEPRKHKDIARSCLATMRSHLRRDICNLASPGTHRADIDPRHICQYLLPELQYSCRY
;
A
#
# COMPACT_ATOMS: atom_id res chain seq x y z
N MET A 1 17.41 24.67 15.26
CA MET A 1 16.17 23.92 15.54
C MET A 1 15.54 23.47 14.23
N SER A 2 15.92 22.29 13.73
CA SER A 2 15.35 21.70 12.51
C SER A 2 14.20 20.76 12.88
N ARG A 3 12.97 21.13 12.52
CA ARG A 3 11.77 20.30 12.64
C ARG A 3 11.89 19.08 11.71
N SER A 4 12.28 17.94 12.26
CA SER A 4 12.11 16.63 11.62
C SER A 4 10.63 16.23 11.62
N SER A 5 9.85 16.82 10.71
CA SER A 5 8.41 16.51 10.56
C SER A 5 8.12 15.51 9.43
N SER A 6 9.16 14.85 8.87
CA SER A 6 9.03 14.11 7.61
C SER A 6 8.47 12.69 7.73
N SER A 7 8.13 12.23 8.93
CA SER A 7 7.81 10.82 9.13
C SER A 7 6.31 10.60 9.40
N SER A 8 5.67 11.26 10.37
CA SER A 8 4.30 10.94 10.80
C SER A 8 3.21 10.98 9.70
N TYR A 9 3.38 11.76 8.64
CA TYR A 9 2.38 11.93 7.57
C TYR A 9 2.21 10.74 6.63
N LYS A 10 3.13 9.77 6.64
CA LYS A 10 3.11 8.63 5.69
C LYS A 10 2.23 7.47 6.17
N ILE A 11 1.89 7.40 7.45
CA ILE A 11 1.05 6.33 8.02
C ILE A 11 -0.43 6.55 7.66
N GLY A 12 -0.86 7.82 7.53
CA GLY A 12 -2.20 8.15 7.07
C GLY A 12 -2.54 7.56 5.69
N VAL A 13 -1.53 7.19 4.90
CA VAL A 13 -1.72 6.47 3.64
C VAL A 13 -2.31 5.08 3.87
N ILE A 14 -1.83 4.33 4.87
CA ILE A 14 -2.19 2.92 5.12
C ILE A 14 -3.70 2.78 5.39
N ILE A 15 -4.28 3.78 6.04
CA ILE A 15 -5.68 3.78 6.49
C ILE A 15 -6.63 4.27 5.39
N LEU A 16 -6.10 4.97 4.40
CA LEU A 16 -6.84 5.49 3.25
C LEU A 16 -6.71 4.61 2.01
N LEU A 17 -5.99 3.48 2.10
CA LEU A 17 -5.95 2.53 0.99
C LEU A 17 -7.33 1.93 0.74
N ALA A 18 -7.67 1.77 -0.53
CA ALA A 18 -8.96 1.20 -0.95
C ALA A 18 -9.11 -0.25 -0.47
N VAL A 19 -7.99 -0.97 -0.36
CA VAL A 19 -7.91 -2.32 0.22
C VAL A 19 -6.71 -2.44 1.15
N PRO A 20 -6.83 -3.26 2.22
CA PRO A 20 -5.70 -3.60 3.08
C PRO A 20 -4.49 -4.14 2.31
N LEU A 21 -3.31 -3.61 2.57
CA LEU A 21 -2.03 -4.09 2.02
C LEU A 21 -1.15 -4.68 3.12
N SER A 22 -0.22 -5.57 2.74
CA SER A 22 0.77 -6.14 3.65
C SER A 22 1.87 -5.14 3.98
N ILE A 23 2.64 -5.39 5.04
CA ILE A 23 3.75 -4.50 5.43
C ILE A 23 4.80 -4.45 4.32
N HIS A 24 5.11 -5.59 3.67
CA HIS A 24 6.05 -5.60 2.55
C HIS A 24 5.53 -4.80 1.35
N THR A 25 4.26 -4.97 0.97
CA THR A 25 3.69 -4.19 -0.14
C THR A 25 3.66 -2.70 0.18
N LEU A 26 3.31 -2.32 1.41
CA LEU A 26 3.37 -0.94 1.87
C LEU A 26 4.80 -0.38 1.83
N SER A 27 5.80 -1.21 2.16
CA SER A 27 7.21 -0.83 2.15
C SER A 27 7.67 -0.45 0.74
N LEU A 28 7.36 -1.29 -0.24
CA LEU A 28 7.66 -1.05 -1.65
C LEU A 28 6.88 0.16 -2.18
N PHE A 29 5.58 0.21 -1.89
CA PHE A 29 4.69 1.25 -2.38
C PHE A 29 5.04 2.66 -1.84
N LEU A 30 5.43 2.75 -0.57
CA LEU A 30 5.76 4.03 0.08
C LEU A 30 7.25 4.40 0.02
N GLY A 31 8.11 3.47 -0.39
CA GLY A 31 9.56 3.61 -0.31
C GLY A 31 10.05 3.81 1.14
N ILE A 32 9.41 3.15 2.10
CA ILE A 32 9.75 3.20 3.53
C ILE A 32 10.13 1.79 3.97
N GLY A 33 11.19 1.61 4.75
CA GLY A 33 11.59 0.28 5.24
C GLY A 33 10.47 -0.41 6.05
N ALA A 34 10.31 -1.72 5.83
CA ALA A 34 9.28 -2.53 6.48
C ALA A 34 9.29 -2.41 8.02
N ASP A 35 10.47 -2.36 8.65
CA ASP A 35 10.58 -2.19 10.10
C ASP A 35 10.10 -0.82 10.57
N GLN A 36 10.38 0.24 9.79
CA GLN A 36 9.85 1.57 10.10
C GLN A 36 8.33 1.57 10.03
N ILE A 37 7.75 0.92 9.01
CA ILE A 37 6.29 0.76 8.90
C ILE A 37 5.75 -0.05 10.09
N SER A 38 6.37 -1.18 10.42
CA SER A 38 5.94 -2.03 11.54
C SER A 38 5.92 -1.26 12.86
N ASN A 39 7.04 -0.61 13.22
CA ASN A 39 7.17 0.16 14.46
C ASN A 39 6.09 1.25 14.60
N ARG A 40 5.65 1.79 13.47
CA ARG A 40 4.62 2.83 13.42
C ARG A 40 3.22 2.28 13.55
N LEU A 41 2.95 1.16 12.88
CA LEU A 41 1.68 0.46 12.99
C LEU A 41 1.50 -0.09 14.40
N ASP A 42 2.58 -0.52 15.06
CA ASP A 42 2.56 -1.05 16.42
C ASP A 42 1.97 -0.07 17.45
N LEU A 43 2.07 1.25 17.20
CA LEU A 43 1.43 2.29 18.02
C LEU A 43 -0.11 2.23 17.99
N PHE A 44 -0.68 1.53 17.01
CA PHE A 44 -2.11 1.44 16.75
C PHE A 44 -2.64 0.01 16.88
N ARG A 45 -1.94 -0.90 17.58
CA ARG A 45 -2.36 -2.30 17.79
C ARG A 45 -3.76 -2.46 18.40
N SER A 46 -4.25 -1.48 19.15
CA SER A 46 -5.60 -1.50 19.72
C SER A 46 -6.71 -1.29 18.67
N VAL A 47 -6.37 -0.73 17.51
CA VAL A 47 -7.32 -0.35 16.44
C VAL A 47 -6.94 -0.96 15.08
N LEU A 48 -5.78 -1.59 14.97
CA LEU A 48 -5.30 -2.32 13.81
C LEU A 48 -5.03 -3.79 14.15
N SER A 49 -5.48 -4.69 13.27
CA SER A 49 -5.01 -6.07 13.22
C SER A 49 -3.71 -6.12 12.43
N ILE A 50 -2.61 -6.38 13.14
CA ILE A 50 -1.27 -6.47 12.56
C ILE A 50 -0.83 -7.93 12.62
N PRO A 51 -0.73 -8.62 11.47
CA PRO A 51 -0.34 -10.02 11.44
C PRO A 51 1.16 -10.18 11.74
N ASN A 52 1.53 -11.33 12.33
CA ASN A 52 2.93 -11.69 12.54
C ASN A 52 3.67 -11.94 11.21
N ASN A 53 2.95 -12.49 10.21
CA ASN A 53 3.45 -12.64 8.86
C ASN A 53 3.32 -11.30 8.12
N ARG A 54 4.45 -10.71 7.71
CA ARG A 54 4.53 -9.40 7.04
C ARG A 54 3.96 -9.38 5.62
N ASP A 55 3.67 -10.54 5.05
CA ASP A 55 3.00 -10.69 3.76
C ASP A 55 1.47 -10.75 3.88
N GLN A 56 0.95 -10.86 5.10
CA GLN A 56 -0.48 -10.73 5.35
C GLN A 56 -0.90 -9.26 5.49
N PRO A 57 -2.13 -8.90 5.07
CA PRO A 57 -2.58 -7.51 5.06
C PRO A 57 -2.83 -6.98 6.47
N VAL A 58 -2.46 -5.72 6.69
CA VAL A 58 -2.79 -4.97 7.92
C VAL A 58 -4.21 -4.44 7.80
N ARG A 59 -5.06 -4.75 8.77
CA ARG A 59 -6.50 -4.42 8.72
C ARG A 59 -6.89 -3.45 9.82
N ILE A 60 -7.84 -2.57 9.54
CA ILE A 60 -8.47 -1.73 10.55
C ILE A 60 -9.52 -2.58 11.29
N LEU A 61 -9.51 -2.54 12.62
CA LEU A 61 -10.46 -3.28 13.47
C LEU A 61 -11.80 -2.55 13.60
N TYR A 62 -11.77 -1.22 13.62
CA TYR A 62 -12.96 -0.39 13.83
C TYR A 62 -13.07 0.67 12.75
N LEU A 63 -14.17 0.68 11.99
CA LEU A 63 -14.37 1.62 10.88
C LEU A 63 -14.31 3.08 11.34
N SER A 64 -14.78 3.36 12.56
CA SER A 64 -14.72 4.68 13.21
C SER A 64 -13.31 5.21 13.42
N PHE A 65 -12.28 4.35 13.36
CA PHE A 65 -10.89 4.78 13.43
C PHE A 65 -10.49 5.60 12.21
N ARG A 66 -11.03 5.28 11.02
CA ARG A 66 -10.84 6.10 9.82
C ARG A 66 -11.45 7.49 10.03
N ASP A 67 -12.69 7.54 10.51
CA ASP A 67 -13.42 8.79 10.78
C ASP A 67 -12.72 9.64 11.84
N PHE A 68 -12.13 8.99 12.85
CA PHE A 68 -11.30 9.66 13.85
C PHE A 68 -10.11 10.36 13.19
N LEU A 69 -9.37 9.68 12.31
CA LEU A 69 -8.13 10.23 11.75
C LEU A 69 -8.33 11.39 10.77
N VAL A 70 -9.48 11.48 10.11
CA VAL A 70 -9.77 12.60 9.19
C VAL A 70 -10.31 13.84 9.92
N GLN A 71 -10.46 13.79 11.25
CA GLN A 71 -10.89 14.95 12.03
C GLN A 71 -9.70 15.87 12.36
N PRO A 72 -9.76 17.18 11.99
CA PRO A 72 -8.65 18.12 12.18
C PRO A 72 -8.36 18.49 13.66
N ARG A 73 -9.08 17.88 14.61
CA ARG A 73 -9.02 18.22 16.04
C ARG A 73 -8.11 17.30 16.85
N ASN A 74 -7.49 16.28 16.24
CA ASN A 74 -6.61 15.36 16.94
C ASN A 74 -5.17 15.41 16.44
N ASN A 75 -4.26 14.95 17.30
CA ASN A 75 -2.82 14.90 17.02
C ASN A 75 -2.43 13.90 15.92
N TYR A 76 -3.38 13.09 15.46
CA TYR A 76 -3.21 12.08 14.43
C TYR A 76 -3.91 12.45 13.12
N TYR A 77 -4.27 13.73 12.96
CA TYR A 77 -5.01 14.20 11.81
C TYR A 77 -4.32 13.87 10.49
N VAL A 78 -5.10 13.30 9.58
CA VAL A 78 -4.70 12.96 8.22
C VAL A 78 -5.50 13.83 7.24
N ASP A 79 -4.78 14.67 6.49
CA ASP A 79 -5.31 15.38 5.34
C ASP A 79 -5.60 14.39 4.20
N GLU A 80 -6.84 13.90 4.17
CA GLU A 80 -7.30 12.86 3.22
C GLU A 80 -7.10 13.26 1.75
N PRO A 81 -7.52 14.45 1.28
CA PRO A 81 -7.25 14.88 -0.10
C PRO A 81 -5.76 14.85 -0.46
N ARG A 82 -4.90 15.33 0.45
CA ARG A 82 -3.45 15.30 0.22
C ARG A 82 -2.90 13.88 0.21
N LYS A 83 -3.39 13.00 1.09
CA LYS A 83 -2.97 11.59 1.11
C LYS A 83 -3.42 10.83 -0.13
N HIS A 84 -4.64 11.01 -0.61
CA HIS A 84 -5.09 10.41 -1.86
C HIS A 84 -4.23 10.86 -3.04
N LYS A 85 -3.82 12.13 -3.08
CA LYS A 85 -2.87 12.62 -4.08
C LYS A 85 -1.50 11.93 -3.97
N ASP A 86 -1.00 11.69 -2.76
CA ASP A 86 0.25 10.97 -2.54
C ASP A 86 0.15 9.48 -2.95
N ILE A 87 -0.99 8.83 -2.67
CA ILE A 87 -1.29 7.46 -3.11
C ILE A 87 -1.30 7.40 -4.64
N ALA A 88 -2.06 8.26 -5.30
CA ALA A 88 -2.16 8.30 -6.76
C ALA A 88 -0.79 8.52 -7.42
N ARG A 89 0.04 9.39 -6.86
CA ARG A 89 1.43 9.57 -7.31
C ARG A 89 2.27 8.30 -7.18
N SER A 90 2.12 7.58 -6.07
CA SER A 90 2.81 6.32 -5.82
C SER A 90 2.33 5.22 -6.78
N CYS A 91 1.03 5.16 -7.08
CA CYS A 91 0.47 4.27 -8.10
C CYS A 91 1.08 4.56 -9.48
N LEU A 92 1.09 5.82 -9.91
CA LEU A 92 1.65 6.23 -11.20
C LEU A 92 3.15 5.93 -11.31
N ALA A 93 3.92 6.17 -10.24
CA ALA A 93 5.34 5.85 -10.20
C ALA A 93 5.58 4.33 -10.30
N THR A 94 4.78 3.53 -9.58
CA THR A 94 4.86 2.06 -9.61
C THR A 94 4.51 1.54 -11.00
N MET A 95 3.39 1.98 -11.58
CA MET A 95 2.99 1.62 -12.94
C MET A 95 4.06 1.97 -13.97
N ARG A 96 4.63 3.18 -13.90
CA ARG A 96 5.69 3.61 -14.81
C ARG A 96 6.96 2.77 -14.70
N SER A 97 7.27 2.26 -13.51
CA SER A 97 8.50 1.51 -13.26
C SER A 97 8.39 0.02 -13.61
N HIS A 98 7.20 -0.56 -13.47
CA HIS A 98 7.01 -2.01 -13.60
C HIS A 98 6.17 -2.44 -14.80
N LEU A 99 5.28 -1.59 -15.34
CA LEU A 99 4.53 -1.95 -16.54
C LEU A 99 5.44 -1.96 -17.75
N ARG A 100 5.36 -3.06 -18.50
CA ARG A 100 5.99 -3.22 -19.80
C ARG A 100 5.08 -4.05 -20.70
N ARG A 101 5.28 -3.93 -22.01
CA ARG A 101 4.62 -4.81 -22.98
C ARG A 101 4.99 -6.26 -22.66
N ASP A 102 3.99 -7.13 -22.70
CA ASP A 102 4.14 -8.56 -22.39
C ASP A 102 4.81 -8.78 -21.02
N ILE A 103 4.19 -8.21 -19.97
CA ILE A 103 4.75 -8.22 -18.61
C ILE A 103 5.07 -9.63 -18.10
N CYS A 104 4.23 -10.61 -18.44
CA CYS A 104 4.38 -12.02 -18.07
C CYS A 104 5.33 -12.79 -18.99
N ASN A 105 5.94 -12.14 -20.00
CA ASN A 105 6.87 -12.75 -20.95
C ASN A 105 6.31 -14.04 -21.56
N LEU A 106 5.12 -13.95 -22.15
CA LEU A 106 4.41 -15.10 -22.68
C LEU A 106 5.08 -15.61 -23.96
N ALA A 107 5.02 -16.92 -24.18
CA ALA A 107 5.65 -17.55 -25.35
C ALA A 107 5.06 -17.06 -26.68
N SER A 108 3.78 -16.66 -26.71
CA SER A 108 3.15 -16.10 -27.90
C SER A 108 2.13 -14.99 -27.56
N PRO A 109 1.96 -13.97 -28.43
CA PRO A 109 0.96 -12.92 -28.25
C PRO A 109 -0.49 -13.42 -28.24
N GLY A 110 -0.74 -14.63 -28.75
CA GLY A 110 -2.05 -15.27 -28.82
C GLY A 110 -2.34 -16.29 -27.71
N THR A 111 -1.47 -16.39 -26.71
CA THR A 111 -1.64 -17.32 -25.59
C THR A 111 -2.97 -17.05 -24.90
N HIS A 112 -3.85 -18.05 -24.83
CA HIS A 112 -5.17 -17.89 -24.23
C HIS A 112 -5.03 -17.75 -22.71
N ARG A 113 -5.82 -16.86 -22.08
CA ARG A 113 -5.73 -16.60 -20.63
C ARG A 113 -5.90 -17.86 -19.78
N ALA A 114 -6.75 -18.78 -20.23
CA ALA A 114 -6.99 -20.05 -19.53
C ALA A 114 -5.76 -20.97 -19.49
N ASP A 115 -4.80 -20.76 -20.39
CA ASP A 115 -3.61 -21.61 -20.54
C ASP A 115 -2.41 -21.06 -19.74
N ILE A 116 -2.55 -19.88 -19.12
CA ILE A 116 -1.51 -19.25 -18.31
C ILE A 116 -1.66 -19.70 -16.86
N ASP A 117 -0.63 -20.33 -16.28
CA ASP A 117 -0.63 -20.67 -14.85
C ASP A 117 -0.80 -19.39 -14.01
N PRO A 118 -1.82 -19.31 -13.13
CA PRO A 118 -1.99 -18.17 -12.23
C PRO A 118 -0.76 -17.83 -11.39
N ARG A 119 0.06 -18.84 -11.03
CA ARG A 119 1.32 -18.64 -10.29
C ARG A 119 2.35 -17.90 -11.14
N HIS A 120 2.39 -18.15 -12.45
CA HIS A 120 3.23 -17.42 -13.38
C HIS A 120 2.84 -15.94 -13.40
N ILE A 121 1.54 -15.65 -13.47
CA ILE A 121 1.02 -14.26 -13.42
C ILE A 121 1.47 -13.57 -12.13
N CYS A 122 1.34 -14.23 -10.97
CA CYS A 122 1.72 -13.66 -9.67
C CYS A 122 3.23 -13.37 -9.53
N GLN A 123 4.10 -14.03 -10.31
CA GLN A 123 5.54 -13.76 -10.30
C GLN A 123 5.90 -12.43 -10.96
N TYR A 124 5.11 -11.98 -11.94
CA TYR A 124 5.37 -10.73 -12.67
C TYR A 124 4.49 -9.58 -12.18
N LEU A 125 3.28 -9.86 -11.71
CA LEU A 125 2.36 -8.87 -11.16
C LEU A 125 2.52 -8.79 -9.64
N LEU A 126 3.51 -8.03 -9.21
CA LEU A 126 3.75 -7.75 -7.79
C LEU A 126 2.52 -7.08 -7.13
N PRO A 127 2.25 -7.30 -5.83
CA PRO A 127 1.05 -6.79 -5.17
C PRO A 127 0.87 -5.27 -5.26
N GLU A 128 1.94 -4.49 -5.17
CA GLU A 128 1.92 -3.04 -5.30
C GLU A 128 1.53 -2.59 -6.72
N LEU A 129 1.95 -3.35 -7.74
CA LEU A 129 1.57 -3.11 -9.12
C LEU A 129 0.09 -3.45 -9.35
N GLN A 130 -0.37 -4.59 -8.81
CA GLN A 130 -1.79 -4.97 -8.87
C GLN A 130 -2.68 -3.91 -8.22
N TYR A 131 -2.29 -3.39 -7.05
CA TYR A 131 -3.00 -2.29 -6.40
C TYR A 131 -3.00 -1.05 -7.29
N SER A 132 -1.83 -0.65 -7.77
CA SER A 132 -1.65 0.57 -8.57
C SER A 132 -2.44 0.58 -9.88
N CYS A 133 -2.62 -0.59 -10.51
CA CYS A 133 -3.37 -0.71 -11.76
C CYS A 133 -4.89 -0.77 -11.56
N ARG A 134 -5.36 -1.05 -10.34
CA ARG A 134 -6.79 -1.26 -10.05
C ARG A 134 -7.48 -0.04 -9.44
N TYR A 135 -6.73 0.80 -8.72
CA TYR A 135 -7.24 1.94 -7.95
C TYR A 135 -6.46 3.21 -8.29
#